data_AF-A0A371M425-F1
#
_entry.id   AF-A0A371M425-F1
#
_cell.length_a   1.000
_cell.length_b   1.000
_cell.length_c   1.000
_cell.angle_alpha   90.00
_cell.angle_beta   90.00
_cell.angle_gamma   90.00
#
_symmetry.space_group_name_H-M   'P 1'
#
loop_
_entity.id
_entity.type
_entity.pdbx_description
1 polymer ?
#
loop_
_entity_poly.entity_id
_entity_poly.type
_entity_poly.pdbx_seq_one_letter_code
_entity_poly.pdbx_strand_id
1 'polypeptide(L)'
;MTNYNRRQFLGVLGAGAVASAGLSQPVSAQETPVVKMGNNYFDPIGLHVEPGTTVRFEIAAGAHSATAYPDRVPADGTAFDSGTISQGSFEHTFEAPGTYDYYCIPHKSVGMVGRIVVGSPGGPAEDSPIPDGEVPDSETIVQNGAVAVGSDVDGSGSTDGGMMGPGGGGMMGGSRGGWGGVPFVGGALGMLGLVGGLLYWATGRGDTPPESDDSAMETLQRRYARGEIDEEEFQKRRERLETGREDASR
;
A
#
# COMPACT_ATOMS: atom_id res chain seq x y z
N MET A 1 3.63 -32.58 83.86
CA MET A 1 2.40 -31.75 83.74
C MET A 1 2.75 -30.39 84.31
N THR A 2 2.50 -29.21 83.73
CA THR A 2 2.25 -28.70 82.39
C THR A 2 2.57 -27.20 82.55
N ASN A 3 3.11 -26.58 81.50
CA ASN A 3 3.71 -25.25 81.52
C ASN A 3 2.75 -24.09 81.82
N TYR A 4 3.43 -22.98 82.16
CA TYR A 4 2.97 -21.68 82.65
C TYR A 4 1.89 -20.96 81.83
N ASN A 5 1.18 -20.12 82.57
CA ASN A 5 0.02 -19.33 82.18
C ASN A 5 0.38 -18.10 81.33
N ARG A 6 -0.51 -17.79 80.38
CA ARG A 6 -0.52 -16.65 79.46
C ARG A 6 -0.69 -15.31 80.19
N ARG A 7 -0.14 -14.23 79.59
CA ARG A 7 -0.42 -12.76 79.71
C ARG A 7 0.92 -12.03 79.88
N GLN A 8 1.32 -10.99 79.16
CA GLN A 8 0.70 -10.07 78.22
C GLN A 8 1.80 -9.59 77.25
N PHE A 9 1.44 -9.49 75.98
CA PHE A 9 2.20 -8.81 74.95
C PHE A 9 1.63 -7.39 74.76
N LEU A 10 2.46 -6.51 74.20
CA LEU A 10 2.16 -5.20 73.57
C LEU A 10 2.55 -3.97 74.40
N GLY A 11 3.83 -3.62 74.31
CA GLY A 11 4.26 -2.26 74.13
C GLY A 11 5.30 -2.22 73.00
N VAL A 12 5.07 -1.37 72.00
CA VAL A 12 6.04 -0.47 71.35
C VAL A 12 5.46 0.03 70.02
N LEU A 13 5.32 1.35 69.97
CA LEU A 13 5.06 2.18 68.79
C LEU A 13 6.23 2.07 67.81
N GLY A 14 5.96 1.85 66.53
CA GLY A 14 6.93 1.97 65.45
C GLY A 14 6.33 2.80 64.32
N ALA A 15 6.69 4.09 64.27
CA ALA A 15 6.41 4.96 63.14
C ALA A 15 7.30 4.56 61.95
N GLY A 16 6.68 4.19 60.83
CA GLY A 16 7.37 3.97 59.56
C GLY A 16 6.66 4.74 58.47
N ALA A 17 7.12 5.96 58.18
CA ALA A 17 6.72 6.68 56.98
C ALA A 17 7.42 6.04 55.78
N VAL A 18 6.68 5.31 54.96
CA VAL A 18 7.17 4.78 53.69
C VAL A 18 7.03 5.90 52.66
N ALA A 19 8.12 6.62 52.40
CA ALA A 19 8.19 7.53 51.26
C ALA A 19 8.38 6.70 49.98
N SER A 20 7.29 6.41 49.28
CA SER A 20 7.34 5.86 47.93
C SER A 20 7.83 6.96 46.98
N ALA A 21 9.13 6.96 46.70
CA ALA A 21 9.69 7.73 45.60
C ALA A 21 9.11 7.17 44.29
N GLY A 22 8.13 7.87 43.72
CA GLY A 22 7.65 7.59 42.37
C GLY A 22 8.78 7.80 41.38
N LEU A 23 9.28 6.70 40.81
CA LEU A 23 10.19 6.76 39.68
C LEU A 23 9.40 7.28 38.48
N SER A 24 9.46 8.58 38.21
CA SER A 24 9.04 9.13 36.93
C SER A 24 10.01 8.61 35.88
N GLN A 25 9.64 7.51 35.20
CA GLN A 25 10.36 7.11 34.01
C GLN A 25 10.17 8.20 32.95
N PRO A 26 11.23 8.63 32.26
CA PRO A 26 11.07 9.53 31.13
C PRO A 26 10.21 8.81 30.09
N VAL A 27 9.08 9.42 29.72
CA VAL A 27 8.35 9.06 28.51
C VAL A 27 9.32 9.32 27.36
N SER A 28 9.83 8.26 26.74
CA SER A 28 10.58 8.40 25.51
C SER A 28 9.63 9.04 24.50
N ALA A 29 9.98 10.21 23.96
CA ALA A 29 9.26 10.81 22.85
C ALA A 29 9.45 9.87 21.65
N GLN A 30 8.52 8.93 21.47
CA GLN A 30 8.45 8.15 20.23
C GLN A 30 8.15 9.14 19.10
N GLU A 31 8.90 9.03 18.01
CA GLU A 31 8.63 9.78 16.80
C GLU A 31 7.24 9.41 16.29
N THR A 32 6.39 10.41 16.04
CA THR A 32 5.02 10.19 15.57
C THR A 32 5.06 9.45 14.22
N PRO A 33 4.54 8.21 14.14
CA PRO A 33 4.49 7.48 12.88
C PRO A 33 3.75 8.27 11.80
N VAL A 34 4.29 8.31 10.59
CA VAL A 34 3.71 9.06 9.47
C VAL A 34 3.28 8.10 8.36
N VAL A 35 2.03 8.22 7.94
CA VAL A 35 1.50 7.63 6.72
C VAL A 35 1.41 8.73 5.65
N LYS A 36 2.21 8.61 4.60
CA LYS A 36 2.20 9.54 3.47
C LYS A 36 1.04 9.21 2.53
N MET A 37 0.38 10.26 2.06
CA MET A 37 -0.70 10.20 1.06
C MET A 37 -0.23 10.91 -0.21
N GLY A 38 0.01 10.15 -1.27
CA GLY A 38 0.38 10.70 -2.57
C GLY A 38 -0.15 9.83 -3.69
N ASN A 39 -0.23 10.36 -4.92
CA ASN A 39 -0.57 9.65 -6.18
C ASN A 39 -1.41 8.35 -6.04
N ASN A 40 -2.52 8.42 -5.29
CA ASN A 40 -3.48 7.34 -5.03
C ASN A 40 -2.99 6.16 -4.18
N TYR A 41 -2.01 6.38 -3.28
CA TYR A 41 -1.51 5.38 -2.34
C TYR A 41 -1.36 5.93 -0.92
N PHE A 42 -1.37 5.02 0.04
CA PHE A 42 -0.84 5.24 1.39
C PHE A 42 0.53 4.56 1.51
N ASP A 43 1.51 5.24 2.10
CA ASP A 43 2.82 4.67 2.38
C ASP A 43 3.27 4.99 3.82
N PRO A 44 3.40 4.00 4.71
CA PRO A 44 3.17 2.58 4.45
C PRO A 44 1.67 2.26 4.19
N ILE A 45 1.41 1.19 3.43
CA ILE A 45 0.06 0.67 3.20
C ILE A 45 -0.45 -0.16 4.39
N GLY A 46 0.49 -0.71 5.18
CA GLY A 46 0.23 -1.41 6.43
C GLY A 46 1.12 -0.91 7.56
N LEU A 47 0.57 -0.58 8.73
CA LEU A 47 1.33 -0.04 9.87
C LEU A 47 0.91 -0.69 11.19
N HIS A 48 1.89 -1.13 11.98
CA HIS A 48 1.69 -1.61 13.34
C HIS A 48 2.08 -0.52 14.35
N VAL A 49 1.21 -0.26 15.33
CA VAL A 49 1.45 0.68 16.42
C VAL A 49 0.94 0.13 17.74
N GLU A 50 1.44 0.64 18.86
CA GLU A 50 0.91 0.33 20.18
C GLU A 50 -0.36 1.15 20.49
N PRO A 51 -1.29 0.65 21.32
CA PRO A 51 -2.42 1.44 21.84
C PRO A 51 -1.97 2.78 22.44
N GLY A 52 -2.75 3.83 22.17
CA GLY A 52 -2.46 5.23 22.54
C GLY A 52 -1.54 5.96 21.56
N THR A 53 -1.09 5.32 20.48
CA THR A 53 -0.22 5.97 19.48
C THR A 53 -1.02 6.92 18.60
N THR A 54 -0.51 8.15 18.45
CA THR A 54 -0.97 9.09 17.43
C THR A 54 -0.25 8.83 16.12
N VAL A 55 -1.01 8.59 15.05
CA VAL A 55 -0.49 8.46 13.68
C VAL A 55 -0.83 9.73 12.91
N ARG A 56 0.15 10.24 12.15
CA ARG A 56 -0.01 11.40 11.28
C ARG A 56 -0.16 10.96 9.82
N PHE A 57 -1.25 11.35 9.19
CA PHE A 57 -1.48 11.20 7.76
C PHE A 57 -1.08 12.49 7.06
N GLU A 58 -0.03 12.45 6.23
CA GLU A 58 0.58 13.64 5.64
C GLU A 58 0.42 13.65 4.12
N ILE A 59 0.04 14.79 3.54
CA ILE A 59 -0.05 14.95 2.09
C ILE A 59 1.37 15.05 1.49
N ALA A 60 1.74 14.03 0.72
CA ALA A 60 2.96 14.02 -0.09
C ALA A 60 2.70 14.61 -1.49
N ALA A 61 1.55 14.33 -2.09
CA ALA A 61 1.11 14.90 -3.37
C ALA A 61 -0.40 14.79 -3.52
N GLY A 62 -1.02 15.66 -4.32
CA GLY A 62 -2.46 15.56 -4.63
C GLY A 62 -3.38 15.94 -3.47
N ALA A 63 -4.61 15.42 -3.50
CA ALA A 63 -5.63 15.67 -2.49
C ALA A 63 -6.24 14.34 -2.04
N HIS A 64 -6.17 14.07 -0.75
CA HIS A 64 -6.49 12.76 -0.18
C HIS A 64 -7.24 12.91 1.14
N SER A 65 -7.95 11.87 1.54
CA SER A 65 -8.42 11.68 2.91
C SER A 65 -7.82 10.41 3.51
N ALA A 66 -7.81 10.36 4.84
CA ALA A 66 -7.69 9.13 5.62
C ALA A 66 -9.02 8.94 6.37
N THR A 67 -9.79 7.94 5.95
CA THR A 67 -11.17 7.74 6.40
C THR A 67 -11.39 6.26 6.75
N ALA A 68 -11.73 5.96 8.00
CA ALA A 68 -11.99 4.60 8.46
C ALA A 68 -13.23 4.01 7.76
N TYR A 69 -13.23 2.69 7.55
CA TYR A 69 -14.47 1.94 7.31
C TYR A 69 -15.19 1.75 8.65
N PRO A 70 -16.38 2.35 8.88
CA PRO A 70 -17.03 2.31 10.20
C PRO A 70 -17.34 0.89 10.69
N ASP A 71 -17.60 -0.03 9.76
CA ASP A 71 -17.90 -1.44 10.08
C ASP A 71 -16.64 -2.33 10.15
N ARG A 72 -15.44 -1.74 10.04
CA ARG A 72 -14.14 -2.43 10.05
C ARG A 72 -13.13 -1.76 10.99
N VAL A 73 -13.64 -1.22 12.09
CA VAL A 73 -12.85 -0.77 13.24
C VAL A 73 -13.21 -1.62 14.46
N PRO A 74 -12.32 -1.77 15.46
CA PRO A 74 -12.64 -2.47 16.70
C PRO A 74 -13.87 -1.86 17.38
N ALA A 75 -14.63 -2.69 18.11
CA ALA A 75 -15.89 -2.27 18.73
C ALA A 75 -15.73 -1.10 19.73
N ASP A 76 -14.61 -1.08 20.44
CA ASP A 76 -14.25 0.00 21.38
C ASP A 76 -13.39 1.10 20.71
N GLY A 77 -13.13 0.97 19.42
CA GLY A 77 -12.38 1.92 18.61
C GLY A 77 -13.22 3.09 18.12
N THR A 78 -12.56 4.20 17.81
CA THR A 78 -13.21 5.37 17.21
C THR A 78 -12.93 5.39 15.70
N ALA A 79 -13.98 5.47 14.88
CA ALA A 79 -13.83 5.72 13.45
C ALA A 79 -13.33 7.16 13.23
N PHE A 80 -12.47 7.35 12.22
CA PHE A 80 -11.87 8.64 11.90
C PHE A 80 -12.15 9.05 10.45
N ASP A 81 -12.20 10.36 10.21
CA ASP A 81 -12.29 10.94 8.87
C ASP A 81 -11.59 12.29 8.86
N SER A 82 -10.54 12.42 8.06
CA SER A 82 -9.84 13.70 7.88
C SER A 82 -10.62 14.70 7.02
N GLY A 83 -11.61 14.24 6.26
CA GLY A 83 -12.07 14.91 5.05
C GLY A 83 -10.97 14.96 3.98
N THR A 84 -11.31 15.44 2.78
CA THR A 84 -10.30 15.61 1.72
C THR A 84 -9.42 16.82 2.03
N ILE A 85 -8.13 16.59 2.22
CA ILE A 85 -7.10 17.61 2.42
C ILE A 85 -6.12 17.60 1.25
N SER A 86 -5.61 18.78 0.87
CA SER A 86 -4.67 18.94 -0.26
C SER A 86 -3.28 19.43 0.16
N GLN A 87 -3.09 19.67 1.46
CA GLN A 87 -1.83 20.12 2.06
C GLN A 87 -1.86 19.84 3.55
N GLY A 88 -0.67 19.79 4.17
CA GLY A 88 -0.54 19.57 5.61
C GLY A 88 -0.82 18.11 5.98
N SER A 89 -1.38 17.92 7.17
CA SER A 89 -1.62 16.60 7.74
C SER A 89 -2.87 16.55 8.61
N PHE A 90 -3.33 15.32 8.85
CA PHE A 90 -4.35 14.95 9.82
C PHE A 90 -3.74 13.98 10.83
N GLU A 91 -4.11 14.08 12.10
CA GLU A 91 -3.62 13.18 13.14
C GLU A 91 -4.79 12.46 13.80
N HIS A 92 -4.59 11.17 14.11
CA HIS A 92 -5.55 10.37 14.86
C HIS A 92 -4.84 9.51 15.91
N THR A 93 -5.36 9.48 17.13
CA THR A 93 -4.86 8.66 18.24
C THR A 93 -5.63 7.35 18.31
N PHE A 94 -4.92 6.25 18.20
CA PHE A 94 -5.47 4.89 18.19
C PHE A 94 -5.43 4.29 19.58
N GLU A 95 -6.52 4.39 20.34
CA GLU A 95 -6.59 3.94 21.74
C GLU A 95 -6.94 2.45 21.90
N ALA A 96 -7.87 1.94 21.09
CA ALA A 96 -8.36 0.57 21.25
C ALA A 96 -7.51 -0.41 20.41
N PRO A 97 -7.11 -1.57 20.98
CA PRO A 97 -6.41 -2.59 20.22
C PRO A 97 -7.31 -3.24 19.16
N GLY A 98 -6.69 -3.71 18.08
CA GLY A 98 -7.34 -4.37 16.96
C GLY A 98 -6.94 -3.78 15.60
N THR A 99 -7.63 -4.20 14.55
CA THR A 99 -7.33 -3.84 13.17
C THR A 99 -8.31 -2.79 12.66
N TYR A 100 -7.75 -1.74 12.06
CA TYR A 100 -8.45 -0.61 11.47
C TYR A 100 -8.18 -0.58 9.97
N ASP A 101 -9.20 -0.88 9.18
CA ASP A 101 -9.15 -0.64 7.74
C ASP A 101 -9.64 0.78 7.42
N TYR A 102 -8.97 1.44 6.48
CA TYR A 102 -9.31 2.79 6.05
C TYR A 102 -9.10 2.99 4.55
N TYR A 103 -9.64 4.07 4.02
CA TYR A 103 -9.61 4.41 2.62
C TYR A 103 -9.51 5.92 2.39
N CYS A 104 -9.21 6.28 1.15
CA CYS A 104 -9.26 7.64 0.66
C CYS A 104 -10.59 7.88 -0.07
N ILE A 105 -11.42 8.83 0.37
CA ILE A 105 -12.72 9.15 -0.22
C ILE A 105 -12.66 9.35 -1.74
N PRO A 106 -11.80 10.24 -2.29
CA PRO A 106 -11.76 10.47 -3.74
C PRO A 106 -11.16 9.32 -4.56
N HIS A 107 -10.43 8.39 -3.93
CA HIS A 107 -9.65 7.35 -4.62
C HIS A 107 -10.03 5.93 -4.19
N LYS A 108 -11.17 5.78 -3.49
CA LYS A 108 -11.69 4.49 -3.04
C LYS A 108 -11.89 3.51 -4.19
N SER A 109 -12.51 3.96 -5.28
CA SER A 109 -12.82 3.12 -6.45
C SER A 109 -11.58 2.65 -7.23
N VAL A 110 -10.39 3.20 -6.94
CA VAL A 110 -9.12 2.79 -7.54
C VAL A 110 -8.19 2.10 -6.55
N GLY A 111 -8.70 1.71 -5.38
CA GLY A 111 -7.94 0.90 -4.43
C GLY A 111 -7.03 1.64 -3.48
N MET A 112 -7.25 2.94 -3.26
CA MET A 112 -6.51 3.67 -2.24
C MET A 112 -7.06 3.33 -0.84
N VAL A 113 -6.58 2.21 -0.30
CA VAL A 113 -6.92 1.64 1.00
C VAL A 113 -5.66 1.38 1.82
N GLY A 114 -5.80 1.28 3.14
CA GLY A 114 -4.71 0.94 4.04
C GLY A 114 -5.21 0.25 5.30
N ARG A 115 -4.27 -0.31 6.06
CA ARG A 115 -4.53 -1.05 7.30
C ARG A 115 -3.60 -0.61 8.42
N ILE A 116 -4.17 -0.31 9.59
CA ILE A 116 -3.42 -0.10 10.83
C ILE A 116 -3.79 -1.21 11.81
N VAL A 117 -2.77 -1.88 12.35
CA VAL A 117 -2.93 -2.83 13.46
C VAL A 117 -2.47 -2.14 14.74
N VAL A 118 -3.33 -2.14 15.75
CA VAL A 118 -3.07 -1.52 17.05
C VAL A 118 -2.88 -2.63 18.08
N GLY A 119 -1.63 -2.86 18.50
CA GLY A 119 -1.24 -3.91 19.42
C GLY A 119 -1.34 -5.33 18.84
N SER A 120 -2.55 -5.87 18.66
CA SER A 120 -2.74 -7.21 18.10
C SER A 120 -3.90 -7.23 17.10
N PRO A 121 -3.82 -8.04 16.03
CA PRO A 121 -4.89 -8.16 15.05
C PRO A 121 -6.21 -8.57 15.70
N GLY A 122 -7.32 -7.98 15.24
CA GLY A 122 -8.64 -8.36 15.72
C GLY A 122 -9.76 -7.40 15.34
N GLY A 123 -10.99 -7.81 15.61
CA GLY A 123 -12.18 -7.04 15.28
C GLY A 123 -12.67 -7.27 13.84
N PRO A 124 -13.69 -6.52 13.41
CA PRO A 124 -14.44 -6.82 12.17
C PRO A 124 -13.60 -6.75 10.88
N ALA A 125 -12.46 -6.04 10.89
CA ALA A 125 -11.54 -6.00 9.76
C ALA A 125 -10.86 -7.35 9.45
N GLU A 126 -10.83 -8.27 10.42
CA GLU A 126 -10.29 -9.62 10.24
C GLU A 126 -11.34 -10.63 9.74
N ASP A 127 -12.63 -10.32 9.86
CA ASP A 127 -13.71 -11.27 9.55
C ASP A 127 -13.92 -11.46 8.04
N SER A 128 -13.40 -10.55 7.22
CA SER A 128 -13.56 -10.57 5.76
C SER A 128 -12.48 -9.73 5.08
N PRO A 129 -12.23 -9.93 3.77
CA PRO A 129 -11.33 -9.07 3.00
C PRO A 129 -11.80 -7.61 2.97
N ILE A 130 -10.86 -6.69 2.77
CA ILE A 130 -11.17 -5.27 2.57
C ILE A 130 -11.94 -5.10 1.24
N PRO A 131 -13.00 -4.27 1.17
CA PRO A 131 -13.93 -4.28 0.04
C PRO A 131 -13.40 -3.66 -1.26
N ASP A 132 -12.49 -2.68 -1.17
CA ASP A 132 -12.18 -1.79 -2.31
C ASP A 132 -10.72 -1.90 -2.78
N GLY A 133 -9.96 -2.90 -2.33
CA GLY A 133 -8.56 -3.08 -2.72
C GLY A 133 -7.90 -4.25 -2.00
N GLU A 134 -6.58 -4.21 -1.90
CA GLU A 134 -5.79 -5.19 -1.18
C GLU A 134 -4.92 -4.47 -0.14
N VAL A 135 -4.74 -5.10 1.01
CA VAL A 135 -3.84 -4.65 2.08
C VAL A 135 -3.03 -5.85 2.55
N PRO A 136 -1.81 -5.65 3.09
CA PRO A 136 -1.03 -6.74 3.66
C PRO A 136 -1.78 -7.42 4.83
N ASP A 137 -1.50 -8.71 5.03
CA ASP A 137 -2.04 -9.44 6.17
C ASP A 137 -1.59 -8.82 7.50
N SER A 138 -2.47 -8.82 8.49
CA SER A 138 -2.21 -8.17 9.78
C SER A 138 -1.01 -8.77 10.51
N GLU A 139 -0.78 -10.07 10.38
CA GLU A 139 0.41 -10.75 10.93
C GLU A 139 1.70 -10.25 10.27
N THR A 140 1.68 -10.03 8.94
CA THR A 140 2.82 -9.45 8.22
C THR A 140 3.09 -8.02 8.66
N ILE A 141 2.03 -7.24 8.90
CA ILE A 141 2.14 -5.87 9.43
C ILE A 141 2.77 -5.87 10.83
N VAL A 142 2.30 -6.74 11.73
CA VAL A 142 2.85 -6.88 13.08
C VAL A 142 4.32 -7.32 13.05
N GLN A 143 4.66 -8.29 12.19
CA GLN A 143 6.03 -8.80 12.06
C GLN A 143 7.00 -7.73 11.52
N ASN A 144 6.60 -6.96 10.52
CA ASN A 144 7.47 -5.99 9.85
C ASN A 144 7.42 -4.59 10.47
N GLY A 145 6.43 -4.30 11.32
CA GLY A 145 6.17 -2.99 11.89
C GLY A 145 5.52 -2.01 10.90
N ALA A 146 6.03 -1.96 9.67
CA ALA A 146 5.44 -1.22 8.56
C ALA A 146 5.68 -1.96 7.24
N VAL A 147 4.69 -1.93 6.35
CA VAL A 147 4.75 -2.52 5.01
C VAL A 147 4.54 -1.39 4.01
N ALA A 148 5.58 -1.12 3.21
CA ALA A 148 5.54 -0.07 2.18
C ALA A 148 4.62 -0.47 1.03
N VAL A 149 4.07 0.52 0.34
CA VAL A 149 3.32 0.22 -0.89
C VAL A 149 4.27 -0.36 -1.96
N GLY A 150 3.89 -1.49 -2.57
CA GLY A 150 4.70 -2.14 -3.61
C GLY A 150 5.87 -2.98 -3.11
N SER A 151 5.97 -3.26 -1.80
CA SER A 151 6.83 -4.35 -1.34
C SER A 151 6.20 -5.68 -1.77
N ASP A 152 6.85 -6.41 -2.68
CA ASP A 152 6.47 -7.77 -3.06
C ASP A 152 6.47 -8.68 -1.82
N VAL A 153 5.32 -8.85 -1.20
CA VAL A 153 5.10 -9.88 -0.18
C VAL A 153 4.76 -11.18 -0.92
N ASP A 154 5.80 -11.92 -1.28
CA ASP A 154 5.71 -13.31 -1.73
C ASP A 154 5.04 -14.17 -0.62
N GLY A 155 3.83 -14.71 -0.84
CA GLY A 155 3.16 -15.41 0.27
C GLY A 155 1.84 -16.19 0.11
N SER A 156 1.61 -16.92 -0.99
CA SER A 156 0.54 -17.94 -1.19
C SER A 156 -0.88 -17.41 -1.49
N GLY A 157 -1.69 -17.93 -2.41
CA GLY A 157 -1.55 -19.08 -3.30
C GLY A 157 -2.91 -19.37 -3.96
N SER A 158 -3.04 -19.08 -5.26
CA SER A 158 -3.91 -19.86 -6.14
C SER A 158 -3.26 -19.92 -7.51
N THR A 159 -2.62 -21.07 -7.70
CA THR A 159 -2.28 -21.62 -9.00
C THR A 159 -3.53 -21.72 -9.85
N ASP A 160 -3.55 -21.03 -10.98
CA ASP A 160 -4.15 -21.59 -12.19
C ASP A 160 -3.19 -21.35 -13.36
N GLY A 161 -2.32 -22.34 -13.53
CA GLY A 161 -1.51 -22.48 -14.71
C GLY A 161 -2.37 -22.85 -15.92
N GLY A 162 -1.98 -22.34 -17.08
CA GLY A 162 -2.62 -22.68 -18.34
C GLY A 162 -1.82 -22.17 -19.53
N MET A 163 -0.62 -22.73 -19.73
CA MET A 163 0.19 -22.53 -20.92
C MET A 163 -0.53 -22.94 -22.21
N MET A 164 -0.41 -22.09 -23.23
CA MET A 164 -0.23 -22.34 -24.66
C MET A 164 -1.05 -23.45 -25.38
N GLY A 165 -1.67 -23.04 -26.50
CA GLY A 165 -1.93 -23.92 -27.64
C GLY A 165 -2.26 -23.13 -28.91
N PRO A 166 -1.43 -23.19 -29.98
CA PRO A 166 -1.74 -22.61 -31.28
C PRO A 166 -2.43 -23.66 -32.17
N GLY A 167 -3.47 -23.27 -32.90
CA GLY A 167 -3.97 -24.14 -33.97
C GLY A 167 -5.36 -23.79 -34.50
N GLY A 168 -5.45 -23.74 -35.83
CA GLY A 168 -6.67 -24.12 -36.54
C GLY A 168 -7.44 -22.99 -37.21
N GLY A 169 -7.04 -22.66 -38.44
CA GLY A 169 -7.94 -22.02 -39.40
C GLY A 169 -9.11 -22.95 -39.77
N GLY A 170 -10.25 -22.36 -40.10
CA GLY A 170 -11.44 -23.09 -40.56
C GLY A 170 -12.60 -22.16 -40.88
N MET A 171 -13.21 -22.36 -42.05
CA MET A 171 -14.04 -21.43 -42.80
C MET A 171 -15.54 -21.44 -42.43
N MET A 172 -16.19 -20.30 -42.73
CA MET A 172 -17.54 -20.09 -43.28
C MET A 172 -18.75 -20.93 -42.83
N GLY A 173 -19.81 -20.21 -42.43
CA GLY A 173 -21.19 -20.70 -42.49
C GLY A 173 -22.17 -19.54 -42.33
N GLY A 174 -22.71 -19.03 -43.44
CA GLY A 174 -23.56 -17.84 -43.47
C GLY A 174 -24.94 -18.02 -42.84
N SER A 175 -25.50 -16.92 -42.35
CA SER A 175 -26.95 -16.74 -42.23
C SER A 175 -27.32 -15.27 -42.41
N ARG A 176 -28.29 -15.08 -43.29
CA ARG A 176 -28.93 -13.83 -43.72
C ARG A 176 -29.86 -13.29 -42.62
N GLY A 177 -30.06 -11.97 -42.62
CA GLY A 177 -31.11 -11.25 -41.89
C GLY A 177 -30.51 -10.38 -40.79
N GLY A 178 -30.80 -9.09 -40.64
CA GLY A 178 -31.65 -8.17 -41.38
C GLY A 178 -31.32 -6.77 -40.87
N TRP A 179 -31.29 -5.79 -41.77
CA TRP A 179 -31.16 -4.38 -41.42
C TRP A 179 -32.46 -3.88 -40.78
N GLY A 180 -32.39 -3.23 -39.62
CA GLY A 180 -33.56 -2.56 -39.04
C GLY A 180 -33.41 -2.06 -37.61
N GLY A 181 -32.85 -0.84 -37.46
CA GLY A 181 -33.38 0.15 -36.52
C GLY A 181 -32.77 0.25 -35.11
N VAL A 182 -31.91 1.25 -34.90
CA VAL A 182 -31.94 2.09 -33.69
C VAL A 182 -31.63 3.54 -34.10
N PRO A 183 -32.49 4.55 -33.82
CA PRO A 183 -32.29 5.91 -34.29
C PRO A 183 -31.41 6.74 -33.34
N PHE A 184 -30.41 7.40 -33.93
CA PHE A 184 -29.98 8.78 -33.71
C PHE A 184 -30.08 9.40 -32.29
N VAL A 185 -29.03 9.24 -31.46
CA VAL A 185 -28.49 10.29 -30.59
C VAL A 185 -26.98 10.05 -30.43
N GLY A 186 -26.14 10.70 -31.23
CA GLY A 186 -24.67 10.52 -31.08
C GLY A 186 -23.81 11.00 -32.25
N GLY A 187 -24.39 11.38 -33.38
CA GLY A 187 -23.64 11.72 -34.59
C GLY A 187 -22.80 13.00 -34.53
N ALA A 188 -23.14 13.97 -33.66
CA ALA A 188 -22.43 15.25 -33.61
C ALA A 188 -21.31 15.32 -32.56
N LEU A 189 -21.46 14.63 -31.42
CA LEU A 189 -20.44 14.63 -30.35
C LEU A 189 -19.34 13.59 -30.57
N GLY A 190 -19.65 12.47 -31.24
CA GLY A 190 -18.65 11.46 -31.61
C GLY A 190 -17.61 11.97 -32.60
N MET A 191 -18.01 12.83 -33.56
CA MET A 191 -17.06 13.41 -34.53
C MET A 191 -16.16 14.49 -33.91
N LEU A 192 -16.66 15.31 -32.98
CA LEU A 192 -15.83 16.32 -32.30
C LEU A 192 -14.80 15.68 -31.36
N GLY A 193 -15.15 14.57 -30.70
CA GLY A 193 -14.19 13.80 -29.90
C GLY A 193 -13.08 13.17 -30.74
N LEU A 194 -13.40 12.66 -31.94
CA LEU A 194 -12.41 12.08 -32.85
C LEU A 194 -11.48 13.15 -33.45
N VAL A 195 -12.01 14.33 -33.82
CA VAL A 195 -11.19 15.44 -34.33
C VAL A 195 -10.33 16.05 -33.22
N GLY A 196 -10.88 16.22 -32.02
CA GLY A 196 -10.14 16.72 -30.85
C GLY A 196 -9.04 15.77 -30.38
N GLY A 197 -9.32 14.46 -30.36
CA GLY A 197 -8.33 13.43 -30.05
C GLY A 197 -7.23 13.34 -31.12
N LEU A 198 -7.59 13.48 -32.41
CA LEU A 198 -6.60 13.51 -33.50
C LEU A 198 -5.72 14.77 -33.44
N LEU A 199 -6.28 15.93 -33.10
CA LEU A 199 -5.54 17.17 -32.88
C LEU A 199 -4.59 17.05 -31.68
N TYR A 200 -5.06 16.53 -30.54
CA TYR A 200 -4.24 16.30 -29.36
C TYR A 200 -3.08 15.34 -29.64
N TRP A 201 -3.31 14.26 -30.39
CA TRP A 201 -2.26 13.33 -30.80
C TRP A 201 -1.28 13.92 -31.82
N ALA A 202 -1.76 14.77 -32.74
CA ALA A 202 -0.92 15.43 -33.74
C ALA A 202 -0.06 16.56 -33.14
N THR A 203 -0.53 17.24 -32.09
CA THR A 203 0.21 18.33 -31.43
C THR A 203 0.97 17.88 -30.17
N GLY A 204 0.64 16.70 -29.62
CA GLY A 204 1.22 16.15 -28.39
C GLY A 204 2.33 15.12 -28.59
N ARG A 205 2.72 14.83 -29.84
CA ARG A 205 3.98 14.11 -30.12
C ARG A 205 5.16 15.03 -29.83
N GLY A 206 5.49 15.17 -28.55
CA GLY A 206 6.89 15.30 -28.18
C GLY A 206 7.55 13.95 -28.47
N ASP A 207 8.55 13.96 -29.34
CA ASP A 207 9.31 12.78 -29.73
C ASP A 207 9.91 12.09 -28.49
N THR A 208 9.36 10.97 -28.05
CA THR A 208 10.17 9.94 -27.39
C THR A 208 10.95 9.24 -28.50
N PRO A 209 12.28 9.41 -28.60
CA PRO A 209 13.06 8.68 -29.57
C PRO A 209 12.94 7.17 -29.27
N PRO A 210 12.98 6.29 -30.28
CA PRO A 210 13.26 4.89 -30.02
C PRO A 210 14.57 4.79 -29.24
N GLU A 211 14.61 3.98 -28.18
CA GLU A 211 15.85 3.67 -27.45
C GLU A 211 16.93 3.31 -28.47
N SER A 212 17.93 4.17 -28.61
CA SER A 212 19.05 3.93 -29.51
C SER A 212 19.97 2.87 -28.91
N ASP A 213 20.61 2.07 -29.75
CA ASP A 213 21.58 1.06 -29.29
C ASP A 213 22.69 1.67 -28.40
N ASP A 214 23.03 2.95 -28.62
CA ASP A 214 23.97 3.70 -27.78
C ASP A 214 23.44 3.86 -26.34
N SER A 215 22.13 4.09 -26.16
CA SER A 215 21.47 4.18 -24.84
C SER A 215 21.36 2.81 -24.16
N ALA A 216 21.11 1.75 -24.94
CA ALA A 216 21.12 0.38 -24.45
C ALA A 216 22.50 -0.02 -23.91
N MET A 217 23.57 0.40 -24.59
CA MET A 217 24.95 0.17 -24.15
C MET A 217 25.31 0.95 -22.90
N GLU A 218 24.90 2.21 -22.82
CA GLU A 218 25.11 3.04 -21.63
C GLU A 218 24.42 2.44 -20.39
N THR A 219 23.19 1.94 -20.57
CA THR A 219 22.45 1.25 -19.51
C THR A 219 23.17 -0.02 -19.06
N LEU A 220 23.67 -0.82 -20.00
CA LEU A 220 24.40 -2.06 -19.70
C LEU A 220 25.70 -1.78 -18.93
N GLN A 221 26.49 -0.78 -19.35
CA GLN A 221 27.71 -0.37 -18.66
C GLN A 221 27.43 0.14 -17.24
N ARG A 222 26.35 0.91 -17.05
CA ARG A 222 25.97 1.45 -15.74
C ARG A 222 25.62 0.35 -14.73
N ARG A 223 24.98 -0.73 -15.18
CA ARG A 223 24.66 -1.89 -14.34
C ARG A 223 25.90 -2.69 -13.95
N TYR A 224 26.82 -2.89 -14.89
CA TYR A 224 28.12 -3.53 -14.62
C TYR A 224 28.95 -2.71 -13.62
N ALA A 225 29.05 -1.39 -13.81
CA ALA A 225 29.78 -0.50 -12.90
C ALA A 225 29.21 -0.48 -11.46
N ARG A 226 27.92 -0.80 -11.30
CA ARG A 226 27.25 -0.92 -10.00
C ARG A 226 27.36 -2.33 -9.40
N GLY A 227 27.87 -3.31 -10.15
CA GLY A 227 27.96 -4.70 -9.73
C GLY A 227 26.63 -5.47 -9.76
N GLU A 228 25.63 -4.95 -10.50
CA GLU A 228 24.33 -5.63 -10.65
C GLU A 228 24.39 -6.82 -11.62
N ILE A 229 25.43 -6.89 -12.45
CA ILE A 229 25.70 -7.98 -13.39
C ILE A 229 27.18 -8.35 -13.35
N ASP A 230 27.49 -9.64 -13.54
CA ASP A 230 28.86 -10.12 -13.63
C ASP A 230 29.47 -9.87 -15.03
N GLU A 231 30.80 -10.05 -15.13
CA GLU A 231 31.56 -9.85 -16.37
C GLU A 231 31.08 -10.76 -17.50
N GLU A 232 30.70 -12.01 -17.21
CA GLU A 232 30.30 -12.98 -18.23
C GLU A 232 28.98 -12.56 -18.88
N GLU A 233 28.00 -12.17 -18.06
CA GLU A 233 26.71 -11.68 -18.52
C GLU A 233 26.82 -10.32 -19.23
N PHE A 234 27.72 -9.44 -18.77
CA PHE A 234 28.00 -8.16 -19.44
C PHE A 234 28.53 -8.39 -20.87
N GLN A 235 29.54 -9.26 -21.03
CA GLN A 235 30.16 -9.53 -22.33
C GLN A 235 29.16 -10.13 -23.33
N LYS A 236 28.35 -11.11 -22.88
CA LYS A 236 27.32 -11.75 -23.70
C LYS A 236 26.23 -10.78 -24.18
N ARG A 237 25.80 -9.86 -23.31
CA ARG A 237 24.80 -8.85 -23.67
C ARG A 237 25.38 -7.77 -24.58
N ARG A 238 26.65 -7.41 -24.38
CA ARG A 238 27.34 -6.45 -25.26
C ARG A 238 27.44 -6.97 -26.69
N GLU A 239 27.89 -8.21 -26.87
CA GLU A 239 28.02 -8.83 -28.20
C GLU A 239 26.69 -8.85 -28.95
N ARG A 240 25.58 -9.18 -28.28
CA ARG A 240 24.24 -9.16 -28.87
C ARG A 240 23.84 -7.76 -29.36
N LEU A 241 24.16 -6.72 -28.59
CA LEU A 241 23.85 -5.33 -28.95
C LEU A 241 24.74 -4.83 -30.10
N GLU A 242 26.00 -5.27 -30.14
CA GLU A 242 26.92 -4.96 -31.24
C GLU A 242 26.50 -5.64 -32.55
N THR A 243 26.11 -6.93 -32.51
CA THR A 243 25.59 -7.63 -33.71
C THR A 243 24.29 -7.01 -34.21
N GLY A 244 23.38 -6.61 -33.30
CA GLY A 244 22.15 -5.90 -33.67
C GLY A 244 22.43 -4.57 -34.40
N ARG A 245 23.46 -3.83 -33.96
CA ARG A 245 23.91 -2.60 -34.60
C ARG A 245 24.46 -2.82 -36.01
N GLU A 246 25.23 -3.90 -36.21
CA GLU A 246 25.81 -4.24 -37.51
C GLU A 246 24.74 -4.64 -38.53
N ASP A 247 23.73 -5.41 -38.10
CA ASP A 247 22.60 -5.80 -38.94
C ASP A 247 21.68 -4.62 -39.28
N ALA A 248 21.50 -3.67 -38.36
CA ALA A 248 20.74 -2.44 -38.60
C ALA A 248 21.46 -1.43 -39.53
N SER A 249 22.76 -1.63 -39.78
CA SER A 249 23.60 -0.75 -40.61
C SER A 249 23.83 -1.26 -42.04
N ARG A 250 23.25 -2.42 -42.41
CA ARG A 250 23.28 -3.00 -43.77
C ARG A 250 22.01 -2.71 -44.55
#